data_AF-A0A6B9XKL2-F1
#
_entry.id   AF-A0A6B9XKL2-F1
#
_cell.length_a   1.000
_cell.length_b   1.000
_cell.length_c   1.000
_cell.angle_alpha   90.00
_cell.angle_beta   90.00
_cell.angle_gamma   90.00
#
_symmetry.space_group_name_H-M   'P 1'
#
loop_
_entity.id
_entity.type
_entity.pdbx_description
1 polymer ?
#
loop_
_entity_poly.entity_id
_entity_poly.type
_entity_poly.pdbx_seq_one_letter_code
_entity_poly.pdbx_strand_id
1 'polypeptide(L)' 'LHTRDIYATVDALRAKGVDLLDTPDTYYELLGARLPNHGEPVDELKKRKILLDGSPSGGLLLQIFTKTIIGPI' A
#
# COMPACT_ATOMS: atom_id res chain seq x y z
N LEU A 1 3.04 -10.46 -8.50
CA LEU A 1 4.09 -9.57 -9.04
C LEU A 1 4.88 -9.02 -7.86
N HIS A 2 6.19 -8.77 -8.00
CA HIS A 2 7.01 -8.11 -6.98
C HIS A 2 7.82 -6.98 -7.62
N THR A 3 8.25 -6.01 -6.82
CA THR A 3 9.02 -4.84 -7.27
C THR A 3 9.99 -4.41 -6.16
N ARG A 4 11.07 -3.72 -6.56
CA ARG A 4 12.02 -3.09 -5.62
C ARG A 4 11.64 -1.66 -5.24
N ASP A 5 10.68 -1.08 -5.95
CA ASP A 5 10.18 0.27 -5.71
C ASP A 5 8.66 0.29 -5.95
N ILE A 6 7.91 0.04 -4.88
CA ILE A 6 6.46 0.00 -4.94
C ILE A 6 5.87 1.39 -5.18
N TYR A 7 6.51 2.47 -4.72
CA TYR A 7 6.03 3.84 -4.88
C TYR A 7 5.97 4.21 -6.36
N ALA A 8 7.09 4.05 -7.07
CA ALA A 8 7.16 4.28 -8.51
C ALA A 8 6.27 3.32 -9.29
N THR A 9 6.17 2.06 -8.84
CA THR A 9 5.31 1.06 -9.49
C THR A 9 3.83 1.44 -9.41
N VAL A 10 3.34 1.87 -8.23
CA VAL A 10 1.94 2.31 -8.07
C VAL A 10 1.65 3.53 -8.94
N ASP A 11 2.56 4.51 -8.97
CA ASP A 11 2.41 5.70 -9.81
C ASP A 11 2.32 5.32 -11.30
N ALA A 12 3.19 4.42 -11.76
CA ALA A 12 3.17 3.94 -13.14
C ALA A 12 1.91 3.14 -13.49
N LEU A 13 1.40 2.30 -12.56
CA LEU A 13 0.17 1.55 -12.77
C LEU A 13 -1.04 2.48 -12.89
N ARG A 14 -1.16 3.48 -12.00
CA ARG A 14 -2.23 4.48 -12.07
C ARG A 14 -2.15 5.31 -13.34
N ALA A 15 -0.95 5.73 -13.75
CA ALA A 15 -0.74 6.46 -15.01
C ALA A 15 -1.15 5.65 -16.25
N LYS A 16 -1.11 4.32 -16.17
CA LYS A 16 -1.55 3.40 -17.23
C LYS A 16 -3.05 3.03 -17.12
N GLY A 17 -3.80 3.67 -16.23
CA GLY A 17 -5.24 3.44 -16.07
C GLY A 17 -5.59 2.16 -15.30
N VAL A 18 -4.65 1.58 -14.55
CA VAL A 18 -4.96 0.44 -13.68
C VAL A 18 -5.68 0.91 -12.43
N ASP A 19 -6.90 0.40 -12.24
CA ASP A 19 -7.70 0.67 -11.05
C ASP A 19 -7.16 -0.10 -9.83
N LEU A 20 -6.70 0.66 -8.84
CA LEU A 20 -6.23 0.14 -7.56
C LEU A 20 -7.29 0.37 -6.47
N LEU A 21 -7.36 -0.54 -5.50
CA LEU A 21 -8.24 -0.42 -4.34
C LEU A 21 -7.88 0.82 -3.52
N ASP A 22 -8.90 1.39 -2.88
CA ASP A 22 -8.76 2.49 -1.94
C ASP A 22 -8.64 1.96 -0.52
N THR A 23 -8.10 2.77 0.38
CA THR A 23 -7.96 2.47 1.80
C THR A 23 -8.31 3.71 2.61
N PRO A 24 -9.20 3.59 3.63
CA PRO A 24 -9.58 4.72 4.47
C PRO A 24 -8.38 5.37 5.16
N ASP A 25 -8.45 6.68 5.35
CA ASP A 25 -7.38 7.46 5.98
C ASP A 25 -7.07 7.00 7.42
N THR A 26 -8.09 6.52 8.14
CA THR A 26 -7.98 5.96 9.50
C THR A 26 -7.01 4.78 9.58
N TYR A 27 -6.79 4.04 8.50
CA TYR A 27 -5.76 2.99 8.46
C TYR A 27 -4.36 3.57 8.70
N TYR A 28 -4.04 4.70 8.06
CA TYR A 28 -2.74 5.36 8.14
C TYR A 28 -2.54 6.07 9.49
N GLU A 29 -3.61 6.63 10.04
CA GLU A 29 -3.61 7.24 11.38
C GLU A 29 -3.27 6.21 12.48
N LEU A 30 -3.75 4.98 12.34
CA LEU A 30 -3.52 3.89 13.30
C LEU A 30 -2.21 3.12 13.06
N LEU A 31 -1.53 3.36 11.93
CA LEU A 31 -0.40 2.55 11.50
C LEU A 31 0.78 2.62 12.48
N GLY A 32 1.09 3.81 13.00
CA GLY A 32 2.17 4.01 13.97
C GLY A 32 1.95 3.27 15.29
N ALA A 33 0.68 3.10 15.72
CA ALA A 33 0.34 2.32 16.90
C ALA A 33 0.45 0.81 16.66
N ARG A 34 0.06 0.36 15.46
CA ARG A 34 0.12 -1.05 15.06
C ARG A 34 1.55 -1.54 14.82
N LEU A 35 2.38 -0.70 14.19
CA LEU A 35 3.76 -1.01 13.82
C LEU A 35 4.70 0.13 14.26
N PRO A 36 5.02 0.23 15.56
CA PRO A 36 5.91 1.30 16.03
C PRO A 36 7.29 1.20 15.36
N ASN A 37 7.85 2.37 15.02
CA ASN A 37 9.18 2.49 14.40
C ASN A 37 9.35 1.77 13.04
N HIS A 38 8.28 1.65 12.26
CA HIS A 38 8.33 1.00 10.94
C HIS A 38 9.16 1.76 9.87
N GLY A 39 9.51 3.03 10.09
CA GLY A 39 10.46 3.76 9.23
C GLY A 39 9.97 4.20 7.84
N GLU A 40 8.82 3.72 7.37
CA GLU A 40 8.22 4.15 6.09
C GLU A 40 7.54 5.53 6.18
N PRO A 41 7.57 6.35 5.11
CA PRO A 41 6.87 7.63 5.05
C PRO A 41 5.34 7.44 4.93
N VAL A 42 4.63 7.57 6.05
CA VAL A 42 3.17 7.34 6.14
C VAL A 42 2.38 8.18 5.14
N ASP A 43 2.76 9.44 4.90
CA ASP A 43 2.08 10.31 3.94
C ASP A 43 2.18 9.79 2.49
N GLU A 44 3.32 9.23 2.11
CA GLU A 44 3.51 8.67 0.76
C GLU A 44 2.76 7.34 0.59
N LEU A 45 2.65 6.54 1.66
CA LEU A 45 1.80 5.36 1.71
C LEU A 45 0.33 5.74 1.55
N LYS A 46 -0.13 6.75 2.31
CA LYS A 46 -1.50 7.27 2.29
C LYS A 46 -1.89 7.82 0.93
N LYS A 47 -1.01 8.63 0.32
CA LYS A 47 -1.22 9.21 -1.01
C LYS A 47 -1.47 8.15 -2.07
N ARG A 48 -0.79 7.00 -1.98
CA ARG A 48 -0.85 5.92 -2.97
C ARG A 48 -1.81 4.80 -2.63
N LYS A 49 -2.33 4.79 -1.40
CA LYS A 49 -3.14 3.72 -0.83
C LYS A 49 -2.36 2.39 -0.71
N ILE A 50 -1.07 2.51 -0.41
CA ILE A 50 -0.19 1.36 -0.15
C ILE A 50 -0.41 0.90 1.30
N LEU A 51 -0.56 -0.41 1.47
CA LEU A 51 -0.66 -1.07 2.76
C LEU A 51 0.75 -1.46 3.24
N LEU A 52 0.94 -1.37 4.55
CA LEU A 52 2.11 -1.85 5.26
C LEU A 52 1.68 -2.94 6.25
N ASP A 53 2.36 -4.07 6.18
CA ASP A 53 2.29 -5.14 7.17
C ASP A 53 3.69 -5.57 7.58
N GLY A 54 3.79 -6.38 8.62
CA GLY A 54 5.05 -6.92 9.10
C GLY A 54 5.09 -7.02 10.61
N SER A 55 6.30 -7.16 11.14
CA SER A 55 6.54 -7.12 12.57
C SER A 55 7.87 -6.44 12.87
N PRO A 56 8.06 -5.90 14.09
CA PRO A 56 9.32 -5.27 14.49
C PRO A 56 10.55 -6.17 14.33
N SER A 57 10.39 -7.50 14.33
CA SER A 57 11.45 -8.49 14.20
C SER A 57 11.48 -9.26 12.87
N GLY A 58 10.41 -9.19 12.07
CA GLY A 58 10.18 -10.05 10.91
C GLY A 58 10.28 -9.37 9.55
N GLY A 59 10.67 -8.09 9.54
CA GLY A 59 10.69 -7.27 8.33
C GLY A 59 9.32 -6.69 7.97
N LEU A 60 9.32 -5.88 6.92
CA LEU A 60 8.16 -5.13 6.45
C LEU A 60 7.74 -5.60 5.06
N LEU A 61 6.44 -5.54 4.82
CA LEU A 61 5.80 -5.92 3.58
C LEU A 61 4.89 -4.78 3.12
N LEU A 62 5.22 -4.19 1.96
CA LEU A 62 4.41 -3.16 1.32
C LEU A 62 3.60 -3.78 0.19
N GLN A 63 2.30 -3.49 0.15
CA GLN A 63 1.35 -4.13 -0.76
C GLN A 63 0.28 -3.16 -1.26
N ILE A 64 -0.30 -3.47 -2.42
CA ILE A 64 -1.50 -2.81 -2.94
C ILE A 64 -2.28 -3.80 -3.80
N PHE A 65 -3.60 -3.66 -3.85
CA PHE A 65 -4.47 -4.54 -4.62
C PHE A 65 -5.14 -3.79 -5.77
N THR A 66 -5.35 -4.46 -6.89
CA THR A 66 -6.20 -3.96 -7.98
C THR A 66 -7.66 -4.08 -7.56
N LYS A 67 -8.53 -3.18 -8.06
CA LYS A 67 -9.98 -3.44 -8.02
C LYS A 67 -10.28 -4.71 -8.81
N THR A 68 -11.37 -5.39 -8.45
CA THR A 68 -11.83 -6.57 -9.18
C THR A 68 -12.11 -6.19 -10.63
N ILE A 69 -11.33 -6.74 -11.58
CA ILE A 69 -11.46 -6.44 -13.02
C ILE A 69 -12.50 -7.34 -13.70
N ILE A 70 -12.95 -8.42 -13.05
CA ILE A 70 -13.95 -9.37 -13.58
C ILE A 70 -15.09 -9.47 -12.57
N GLY A 71 -16.27 -8.94 -12.92
CA GLY A 71 -17.50 -9.09 -12.13
C GLY A 71 -17.93 -10.56 -11.98
N PRO A 72 -18.91 -10.87 -11.11
CA PRO A 72 -19.38 -12.25 -10.94
C PRO A 72 -19.79 -12.83 -12.30
N ILE A 73 -19.30 -14.02 -12.61
CA ILE A 73 -19.85 -14.87 -13.67
C ILE A 73 -21.23 -15.35 -13.20
#